data_AF-A0A0B2VLD8-F1
#
_entry.id   AF-A0A0B2VLD8-F1
#
_cell.length_a   1.000
_cell.length_b   1.000
_cell.length_c   1.000
_cell.angle_alpha   90.00
_cell.angle_beta   90.00
_cell.angle_gamma   90.00
#
_symmetry.space_group_name_H-M   'P 1'
#
loop_
_entity.id
_entity.type
_entity.pdbx_description
1 polymer ?
#
loop_
_entity_poly.entity_id
_entity_poly.type
_entity_poly.pdbx_seq_one_letter_code
_entity_poly.pdbx_strand_id
1 'polypeptide(L)'
;MNASGSKLRRYGARKFSAIGNDEQENAITPQEINDQQRFFDSRAYRCCFSIFHAKIGTFVVVTLVFHEIVIGILYLLSRDEIKYSNFNIRFIVVFLCRLLQLPFAGVMYVALWLQKRMLILPFVISQLTLGCFADIASLVMVTNELEESHSWLPFSGSLRWLNLVLPLFIYTVLVVCLMAVLYQCSVYFRDRGAYERRRKQMKEKNNELELALERVDEVQEPLG
;
A
#
# COMPACT_ATOMS: atom_id res chain seq x y z
N MET A 1 -15.56 -36.62 -31.16
CA MET A 1 -14.70 -36.54 -29.95
C MET A 1 -13.45 -35.75 -30.31
N ASN A 2 -13.10 -34.70 -29.55
CA ASN A 2 -11.76 -34.11 -29.55
C ASN A 2 -11.61 -33.27 -28.27
N ALA A 3 -10.78 -33.75 -27.33
CA ALA A 3 -10.55 -33.08 -26.06
C ALA A 3 -9.41 -32.05 -26.22
N SER A 4 -9.75 -30.77 -26.36
CA SER A 4 -8.75 -29.70 -26.36
C SER A 4 -8.29 -29.41 -24.93
N GLY A 5 -7.06 -29.79 -24.61
CA GLY A 5 -6.52 -29.69 -23.26
C GLY A 5 -6.21 -28.26 -22.83
N SER A 6 -6.98 -27.74 -21.87
CA SER A 6 -6.73 -26.44 -21.23
C SER A 6 -5.51 -26.51 -20.30
N LYS A 7 -4.33 -26.14 -20.82
CA LYS A 7 -3.12 -25.92 -20.01
C LYS A 7 -3.31 -24.73 -19.06
N LEU A 8 -3.82 -24.99 -17.86
CA LEU A 8 -3.77 -24.08 -16.72
C LEU A 8 -2.30 -23.76 -16.38
N ARG A 9 -1.81 -22.60 -16.83
CA ARG A 9 -0.53 -22.06 -16.37
C ARG A 9 -0.64 -21.67 -14.90
N ARG A 10 -0.10 -22.50 -14.01
CA ARG A 10 0.18 -22.14 -12.61
C ARG A 10 1.19 -20.98 -12.58
N TYR A 11 0.72 -19.75 -12.44
CA TYR A 11 1.55 -18.64 -11.98
C TYR A 11 1.58 -18.64 -10.45
N GLY A 12 2.46 -19.46 -9.88
CA GLY A 12 2.69 -19.57 -8.44
C GLY A 12 4.16 -19.90 -8.15
N ALA A 13 4.70 -19.32 -7.08
CA ALA A 13 6.09 -19.42 -6.63
C ALA A 13 7.16 -18.89 -7.62
N ARG A 14 7.38 -17.57 -7.61
CA ARG A 14 8.72 -17.04 -7.93
C ARG A 14 9.56 -17.13 -6.64
N LYS A 15 10.68 -17.85 -6.67
CA LYS A 15 11.54 -18.08 -5.49
C LYS A 15 11.93 -16.75 -4.83
N PHE A 16 11.89 -16.72 -3.50
CA PHE A 16 12.66 -15.76 -2.72
C PHE A 16 14.14 -16.05 -2.96
N SER A 17 14.88 -15.12 -3.56
CA SER A 17 16.33 -15.02 -3.36
C SER A 17 16.56 -13.88 -2.40
N ALA A 18 17.09 -14.20 -1.23
CA ALA A 18 17.52 -13.20 -0.28
C ALA A 18 18.83 -12.54 -0.75
N ILE A 19 19.12 -11.42 -0.09
CA ILE A 19 20.32 -10.58 -0.18
C ILE A 19 21.61 -11.42 -0.29
N GLY A 20 22.45 -11.07 -1.28
CA GLY A 20 23.81 -11.57 -1.46
C GLY A 20 24.54 -10.65 -2.45
N ASN A 21 25.78 -10.28 -2.13
CA ASN A 21 26.61 -9.40 -2.94
C ASN A 21 27.29 -10.15 -4.11
N ASP A 22 27.98 -9.35 -4.91
CA ASP A 22 29.12 -9.68 -5.77
C ASP A 22 28.86 -10.20 -7.19
N GLU A 23 29.86 -9.89 -8.01
CA GLU A 23 29.88 -9.95 -9.46
C GLU A 23 29.76 -11.39 -9.97
N GLN A 24 28.70 -11.68 -10.72
CA GLN A 24 28.73 -12.80 -11.64
C GLN A 24 28.05 -12.46 -12.96
N GLU A 25 28.91 -12.14 -13.93
CA GLU A 25 28.57 -11.90 -15.33
C GLU A 25 28.14 -13.21 -16.00
N ASN A 26 26.93 -13.68 -15.66
CA ASN A 26 26.29 -14.75 -16.39
C ASN A 26 25.82 -14.20 -17.74
N ALA A 27 26.50 -14.60 -18.82
CA ALA A 27 26.26 -14.15 -20.18
C ALA A 27 24.77 -14.34 -20.58
N ILE A 28 24.03 -13.23 -20.63
CA ILE A 28 22.61 -13.23 -20.95
C ILE A 28 22.47 -13.47 -22.46
N THR A 29 21.92 -14.62 -22.85
CA THR A 29 21.64 -14.89 -24.26
C THR A 29 20.60 -13.89 -24.80
N PRO A 30 20.77 -13.34 -26.02
CA PRO A 30 19.86 -12.33 -26.58
C PRO A 30 18.38 -12.75 -26.63
N GLN A 31 18.12 -14.06 -26.63
CA GLN A 31 16.79 -14.64 -26.68
C GLN A 31 16.02 -14.50 -25.35
N GLU A 32 16.70 -14.58 -24.19
CA GLU A 32 16.06 -14.31 -22.89
C GLU A 32 15.73 -12.82 -22.71
N ILE A 33 16.52 -11.92 -23.32
CA ILE A 33 16.26 -10.47 -23.31
C ILE A 33 14.93 -10.18 -24.02
N ASN A 34 14.67 -10.82 -25.16
CA ASN A 34 13.47 -10.61 -25.97
C ASN A 34 12.20 -11.13 -25.26
N ASP A 35 12.28 -12.28 -24.58
CA ASP A 35 11.17 -12.83 -23.79
C ASP A 35 10.91 -12.05 -22.48
N GLN A 36 11.95 -11.48 -21.83
CA GLN A 36 11.75 -10.55 -20.71
C GLN A 36 11.23 -9.16 -21.14
N GLN A 37 11.50 -8.72 -22.37
CA GLN A 37 11.13 -7.38 -22.84
C GLN A 37 9.63 -7.18 -23.10
N ARG A 38 8.88 -8.24 -23.45
CA ARG A 38 7.57 -8.04 -24.11
C ARG A 38 6.37 -7.78 -23.21
N PHE A 39 6.36 -8.18 -21.93
CA PHE A 39 5.16 -8.01 -21.08
C PHE A 39 5.44 -7.63 -19.63
N PHE A 40 5.41 -6.32 -19.33
CA PHE A 40 4.89 -5.86 -18.04
C PHE A 40 3.36 -6.03 -18.03
N ASP A 41 2.89 -7.25 -17.80
CA ASP A 41 1.46 -7.47 -17.64
C ASP A 41 1.00 -6.89 -16.29
N SER A 42 0.32 -5.74 -16.35
CA SER A 42 -0.30 -5.11 -15.18
C SER A 42 -1.33 -6.02 -14.51
N ARG A 43 -1.87 -7.02 -15.23
CA ARG A 43 -2.79 -8.04 -14.71
C ARG A 43 -2.10 -9.09 -13.83
N ALA A 44 -0.77 -9.16 -13.79
CA ALA A 44 -0.02 -10.01 -12.87
C ALA A 44 0.09 -9.41 -11.46
N TYR A 45 -0.14 -8.11 -11.30
CA TYR A 45 -0.01 -7.37 -10.04
C TYR A 45 -1.38 -7.02 -9.44
N ARG A 46 -2.17 -8.05 -9.13
CA ARG A 46 -3.47 -7.92 -8.43
C ARG A 46 -3.25 -8.11 -6.94
N CYS A 47 -3.70 -7.15 -6.12
CA CYS A 47 -3.82 -7.38 -4.68
C CYS A 47 -5.02 -8.29 -4.41
N CYS A 48 -4.97 -9.07 -3.33
CA CYS A 48 -6.06 -9.82 -2.69
C CYS A 48 -7.15 -10.39 -3.63
N PHE A 49 -7.14 -11.72 -3.79
CA PHE A 49 -8.13 -12.52 -4.55
C PHE A 49 -8.14 -12.41 -6.07
N SER A 50 -7.14 -11.77 -6.72
CA SER A 50 -7.08 -11.69 -8.19
C SER A 50 -8.25 -10.93 -8.84
N ILE A 51 -9.04 -10.18 -8.07
CA ILE A 51 -10.22 -9.45 -8.56
C ILE A 51 -9.88 -7.97 -8.82
N PHE A 52 -9.16 -7.32 -7.91
CA PHE A 52 -8.89 -5.89 -7.99
C PHE A 52 -7.43 -5.56 -8.36
N HIS A 53 -7.26 -4.56 -9.22
CA HIS A 53 -5.95 -3.98 -9.53
C HIS A 53 -5.36 -3.33 -8.27
N ALA A 54 -4.06 -3.53 -7.99
CA ALA A 54 -3.42 -3.10 -6.74
C ALA A 54 -3.71 -1.63 -6.36
N LYS A 55 -3.70 -0.73 -7.35
CA LYS A 55 -4.03 0.70 -7.16
C LYS A 55 -5.46 0.93 -6.64
N ILE A 56 -6.46 0.16 -7.11
CA ILE A 56 -7.87 0.31 -6.72
C ILE A 56 -8.08 -0.24 -5.31
N GLY A 57 -7.57 -1.45 -5.03
CA GLY A 57 -7.68 -2.04 -3.69
C GLY A 57 -7.00 -1.16 -2.62
N THR A 58 -5.82 -0.63 -2.92
CA THR A 58 -5.12 0.28 -2.00
C THR A 58 -5.86 1.61 -1.84
N PHE A 59 -6.45 2.16 -2.91
CA PHE A 59 -7.28 3.36 -2.82
C PHE A 59 -8.48 3.15 -1.88
N VAL A 60 -9.24 2.07 -2.05
CA VAL A 60 -10.37 1.73 -1.17
C VAL A 60 -9.93 1.59 0.29
N VAL A 61 -8.82 0.88 0.54
CA VAL A 61 -8.31 0.68 1.91
C VAL A 61 -7.82 1.99 2.54
N VAL A 62 -7.14 2.85 1.79
CA VAL A 62 -6.73 4.19 2.27
C VAL A 62 -7.95 5.08 2.51
N THR A 63 -9.01 4.95 1.70
CA THR A 63 -10.29 5.62 1.93
C THR A 63 -10.97 5.13 3.20
N LEU A 64 -10.92 3.83 3.53
CA LEU A 64 -11.46 3.32 4.80
C LEU A 64 -10.70 3.88 6.01
N VAL A 65 -9.36 3.88 5.98
CA VAL A 65 -8.53 4.51 7.03
C VAL A 65 -8.79 6.02 7.13
N PHE A 66 -9.05 6.71 6.02
CA PHE A 66 -9.46 8.11 6.06
C PHE A 66 -10.82 8.31 6.74
N HIS A 67 -11.81 7.45 6.48
CA HIS A 67 -13.09 7.49 7.17
C HIS A 67 -12.94 7.19 8.67
N GLU A 68 -12.11 6.22 9.05
CA GLU A 68 -11.76 5.93 10.45
C GLU A 68 -11.18 7.15 11.17
N ILE A 69 -10.20 7.84 10.56
CA ILE A 69 -9.63 9.07 11.13
C ILE A 69 -10.70 10.17 11.28
N VAL A 70 -11.51 10.40 10.25
CA VAL A 70 -12.56 11.45 10.27
C VAL A 70 -13.67 11.12 11.28
N ILE A 71 -14.14 9.87 11.33
CA ILE A 71 -15.14 9.41 12.31
C ILE A 71 -14.56 9.51 13.72
N GLY A 72 -13.29 9.14 13.92
CA GLY A 72 -12.60 9.31 15.20
C GLY A 72 -12.50 10.77 15.64
N ILE A 73 -12.21 11.69 14.72
CA ILE A 73 -12.24 13.14 14.99
C ILE A 73 -13.66 13.59 15.34
N LEU A 74 -14.68 13.22 14.56
CA LEU A 74 -16.07 13.60 14.80
C LEU A 74 -16.60 13.05 16.14
N TYR A 75 -16.26 11.81 16.48
CA TYR A 75 -16.56 11.21 17.78
C TYR A 75 -15.95 12.06 18.91
N LEU A 76 -14.65 12.37 18.84
CA LEU A 76 -14.00 13.22 19.84
C LEU A 76 -14.61 14.63 19.90
N LEU A 77 -14.94 15.24 18.75
CA LEU A 77 -15.62 16.55 18.70
C LEU A 77 -17.03 16.52 19.31
N SER A 78 -17.72 15.38 19.24
CA SER A 78 -19.07 15.21 19.79
C SER A 78 -19.10 14.98 21.32
N ARG A 79 -17.95 14.76 21.95
CA ARG A 79 -17.85 14.47 23.39
C ARG A 79 -18.09 15.70 24.26
N ASP A 80 -18.63 15.43 25.45
CA ASP A 80 -18.91 16.43 26.48
C ASP A 80 -17.65 17.18 26.96
N GLU A 81 -16.43 16.60 26.87
CA GLU A 81 -15.18 17.32 27.17
C GLU A 81 -14.97 18.57 26.31
N ILE A 82 -15.43 18.59 25.04
CA ILE A 82 -15.39 19.78 24.20
C ILE A 82 -16.50 20.75 24.61
N LYS A 83 -17.71 20.24 24.81
CA LYS A 83 -18.92 21.02 25.12
C LYS A 83 -18.83 21.75 26.45
N TYR A 84 -18.16 21.17 27.45
CA TYR A 84 -17.94 21.76 28.77
C TYR A 84 -16.49 22.26 28.98
N SER A 85 -15.66 22.29 27.92
CA SER A 85 -14.25 22.73 27.95
C SER A 85 -13.36 22.02 28.99
N ASN A 86 -13.74 20.82 29.44
CA ASN A 86 -13.01 20.06 30.46
C ASN A 86 -12.02 19.11 29.81
N PHE A 87 -10.97 19.68 29.22
CA PHE A 87 -10.03 18.95 28.37
C PHE A 87 -9.08 18.05 29.18
N ASN A 88 -9.42 16.77 29.28
CA ASN A 88 -8.52 15.74 29.79
C ASN A 88 -7.27 15.61 28.89
N ILE A 89 -6.07 15.52 29.47
CA ILE A 89 -4.81 15.33 28.72
C ILE A 89 -4.89 14.14 27.76
N ARG A 90 -5.53 13.02 28.18
CA ARG A 90 -5.72 11.85 27.31
C ARG A 90 -6.55 12.18 26.06
N PHE A 91 -7.61 12.96 26.22
CA PHE A 91 -8.44 13.41 25.11
C PHE A 91 -7.65 14.29 24.15
N ILE A 92 -6.90 15.28 24.67
CA ILE A 92 -6.06 16.18 23.84
C ILE A 92 -5.04 15.39 23.01
N VAL A 93 -4.31 14.45 23.63
CA VAL A 93 -3.27 13.68 22.91
C VAL A 93 -3.90 12.81 21.81
N VAL A 94 -5.00 12.11 22.09
CA VAL A 94 -5.69 11.28 21.07
C VAL A 94 -6.20 12.15 19.92
N PHE A 95 -6.81 13.31 20.22
CA PHE A 95 -7.28 14.26 19.21
C PHE A 95 -6.14 14.79 18.33
N LEU A 96 -5.00 15.16 18.93
CA LEU A 96 -3.81 15.59 18.19
C LEU A 96 -3.22 14.47 17.34
N CYS A 97 -3.19 13.22 17.82
CA CYS A 97 -2.79 12.06 17.01
C CYS A 97 -3.67 11.92 15.76
N ARG A 98 -5.00 12.03 15.91
CA ARG A 98 -5.94 11.98 14.77
C ARG A 98 -5.71 13.11 13.77
N LEU A 99 -5.56 14.35 14.24
CA LEU A 99 -5.27 15.49 13.36
C LEU A 99 -3.94 15.31 12.61
N LEU A 100 -2.91 14.79 13.28
CA LEU A 100 -1.62 14.51 12.66
C LEU A 100 -1.67 13.35 11.64
N GLN A 101 -2.61 12.40 11.73
CA GLN A 101 -2.80 11.36 10.71
C GLN A 101 -3.34 11.90 9.37
N LEU A 102 -4.14 12.98 9.38
CA LEU A 102 -4.73 13.56 8.16
C LEU A 102 -3.71 13.93 7.07
N PRO A 103 -2.61 14.68 7.34
CA PRO A 103 -1.61 14.97 6.32
C PRO A 103 -0.91 13.70 5.82
N PHE A 104 -0.69 12.68 6.66
CA PHE A 104 -0.12 11.41 6.21
C PHE A 104 -1.06 10.63 5.29
N ALA A 105 -2.37 10.64 5.55
CA ALA A 105 -3.37 10.12 4.62
C ALA A 105 -3.36 10.89 3.28
N GLY A 106 -3.23 12.23 3.33
CA GLY A 106 -3.01 13.08 2.15
C GLY A 106 -1.76 12.69 1.35
N VAL A 107 -0.62 12.49 2.03
CA VAL A 107 0.63 12.00 1.41
C VAL A 107 0.43 10.62 0.76
N MET A 108 -0.39 9.74 1.33
CA MET A 108 -0.73 8.46 0.71
C MET A 108 -1.58 8.60 -0.56
N TYR A 109 -2.55 9.52 -0.61
CA TYR A 109 -3.26 9.83 -1.86
C TYR A 109 -2.31 10.40 -2.93
N VAL A 110 -1.36 11.26 -2.54
CA VAL A 110 -0.29 11.74 -3.45
C VAL A 110 0.63 10.59 -3.88
N ALA A 111 0.92 9.63 -3.01
CA ALA A 111 1.66 8.41 -3.34
C ALA A 111 0.93 7.55 -4.39
N LEU A 112 -0.39 7.42 -4.27
CA LEU A 112 -1.24 6.70 -5.23
C LEU A 112 -1.39 7.45 -6.57
N TRP A 113 -1.39 8.78 -6.54
CA TRP A 113 -1.43 9.64 -7.73
C TRP A 113 -0.11 9.58 -8.51
N LEU A 114 1.00 9.91 -7.86
CA LEU A 114 2.35 9.94 -8.45
C LEU A 114 2.99 8.55 -8.60
N GLN A 115 2.39 7.51 -8.03
CA GLN A 115 2.87 6.12 -8.03
C GLN A 115 4.29 5.95 -7.43
N LYS A 116 4.65 6.82 -6.48
CA LYS A 116 5.98 6.86 -5.84
C LYS A 116 6.01 6.07 -4.53
N ARG A 117 6.73 4.94 -4.53
CA ARG A 117 6.93 4.06 -3.35
C ARG A 117 7.40 4.79 -2.08
N MET A 118 8.29 5.77 -2.21
CA MET A 118 8.86 6.50 -1.06
C MET A 118 7.80 7.23 -0.23
N LEU A 119 6.67 7.62 -0.83
CA LEU A 119 5.58 8.33 -0.16
C LEU A 119 4.61 7.39 0.60
N ILE A 120 4.70 6.07 0.42
CA ILE A 120 3.91 5.10 1.21
C ILE A 120 4.46 4.98 2.64
N LEU A 121 5.78 5.07 2.80
CA LEU A 121 6.46 4.86 4.08
C LEU A 121 6.00 5.80 5.22
N PRO A 122 5.89 7.14 5.04
CA PRO A 122 5.43 8.02 6.11
C PRO A 122 3.97 7.73 6.53
N PHE A 123 3.10 7.30 5.60
CA PHE A 123 1.76 6.85 5.94
C PHE A 123 1.79 5.57 6.78
N VAL A 124 2.53 4.54 6.37
CA VAL A 124 2.69 3.29 7.13
C VAL A 124 3.18 3.55 8.56
N ILE A 125 4.21 4.39 8.72
CA ILE A 125 4.76 4.73 10.04
C ILE A 125 3.72 5.47 10.88
N SER A 126 3.01 6.44 10.31
CA SER A 126 1.95 7.19 11.00
C SER A 126 0.81 6.29 11.48
N GLN A 127 0.33 5.35 10.65
CA GLN A 127 -0.73 4.42 11.05
C GLN A 127 -0.27 3.45 12.14
N LEU A 128 0.93 2.89 12.04
CA LEU A 128 1.46 1.96 13.06
C LEU A 128 1.78 2.62 14.41
N THR A 129 1.97 3.94 14.45
CA THR A 129 2.34 4.68 15.66
C THR A 129 1.18 5.50 16.19
N LEU A 130 0.86 6.61 15.53
CA LEU A 130 -0.22 7.54 15.91
C LEU A 130 -1.60 6.90 15.74
N GLY A 131 -1.80 6.09 14.70
CA GLY A 131 -3.04 5.34 14.47
C GLY A 131 -3.29 4.32 15.56
N CYS A 132 -2.46 3.29 15.67
CA CYS A 132 -2.54 2.27 16.73
C CYS A 132 -2.76 2.86 18.12
N PHE A 133 -2.04 3.94 18.49
CA PHE A 133 -2.26 4.61 19.76
C PHE A 133 -3.66 5.23 19.87
N ALA A 134 -4.07 6.01 18.86
CA ALA A 134 -5.37 6.69 18.88
C ALA A 134 -6.55 5.71 18.77
N ASP A 135 -6.42 4.62 18.00
CA ASP A 135 -7.43 3.57 17.84
C ASP A 135 -7.66 2.81 19.15
N ILE A 136 -6.58 2.34 19.78
CA ILE A 136 -6.66 1.63 21.07
C ILE A 136 -7.17 2.56 22.17
N ALA A 137 -6.73 3.83 22.20
CA ALA A 137 -7.20 4.79 23.19
C ALA A 137 -8.68 5.15 23.00
N SER A 138 -9.14 5.37 21.76
CA SER A 138 -10.56 5.57 21.45
C SER A 138 -11.40 4.34 21.81
N LEU A 139 -10.91 3.13 21.53
CA LEU A 139 -11.60 1.87 21.88
C LEU A 139 -11.76 1.73 23.40
N VAL A 140 -10.72 2.03 24.18
CA VAL A 140 -10.78 2.00 25.65
C VAL A 140 -11.75 3.05 26.18
N MET A 141 -11.75 4.27 25.63
CA MET A 141 -12.72 5.32 25.99
C MET A 141 -14.16 4.82 25.78
N VAL A 142 -14.50 4.43 24.54
CA VAL A 142 -15.85 3.94 24.18
C VAL A 142 -16.26 2.75 25.05
N THR A 143 -15.35 1.83 25.33
CA THR A 143 -15.64 0.66 26.18
C THR A 143 -16.01 1.09 27.60
N ASN A 144 -15.25 2.02 28.19
CA ASN A 144 -15.53 2.54 29.54
C ASN A 144 -16.89 3.27 29.59
N GLU A 145 -17.21 4.09 28.58
CA GLU A 145 -18.51 4.78 28.49
C GLU A 145 -19.70 3.81 28.35
N LEU A 146 -19.54 2.72 27.59
CA LEU A 146 -20.57 1.67 27.45
C LEU A 146 -20.78 0.90 28.77
N GLU A 147 -19.71 0.67 29.53
CA GLU A 147 -19.77 0.03 30.85
C GLU A 147 -20.40 0.92 31.93
N GLU A 148 -20.03 2.21 31.96
CA GLU A 148 -20.59 3.21 32.91
C GLU A 148 -22.07 3.51 32.64
N SER A 149 -22.48 3.56 31.37
CA SER A 149 -23.88 3.76 30.97
C SER A 149 -24.79 2.55 31.18
N HIS A 150 -24.25 1.42 31.66
CA HIS A 150 -24.96 0.13 31.78
C HIS A 150 -25.68 -0.30 30.49
N SER A 151 -25.15 0.14 29.34
CA SER A 151 -25.75 -0.11 28.03
C SER A 151 -25.33 -1.49 27.49
N TRP A 152 -25.88 -1.85 26.34
CA TRP A 152 -26.07 -3.22 25.85
C TRP A 152 -24.78 -3.91 25.35
N LEU A 153 -23.79 -4.05 26.23
CA LEU A 153 -22.59 -4.85 25.98
C LEU A 153 -22.93 -6.35 25.92
N PRO A 154 -22.44 -7.09 24.91
CA PRO A 154 -22.84 -8.48 24.69
C PRO A 154 -22.31 -9.46 25.76
N PHE A 155 -21.26 -9.09 26.50
CA PHE A 155 -20.70 -9.90 27.57
C PHE A 155 -20.79 -9.17 28.92
N SER A 156 -21.28 -9.87 29.95
CA SER A 156 -21.43 -9.36 31.32
C SER A 156 -20.78 -10.30 32.34
N GLY A 157 -20.68 -9.85 33.60
CA GLY A 157 -20.07 -10.64 34.68
C GLY A 157 -18.59 -10.96 34.44
N SER A 158 -18.20 -12.22 34.64
CA SER A 158 -16.81 -12.69 34.49
C SER A 158 -16.25 -12.59 33.06
N LEU A 159 -17.11 -12.41 32.05
CA LEU A 159 -16.73 -12.30 30.64
C LEU A 159 -16.59 -10.86 30.15
N ARG A 160 -16.77 -9.85 31.02
CA ARG A 160 -16.70 -8.41 30.67
C ARG A 160 -15.44 -8.01 29.90
N TRP A 161 -14.29 -8.63 30.20
CA TRP A 161 -13.02 -8.39 29.51
C TRP A 161 -13.05 -8.73 28.00
N LEU A 162 -13.96 -9.62 27.55
CA LEU A 162 -14.14 -9.93 26.12
C LEU A 162 -14.69 -8.74 25.33
N ASN A 163 -15.42 -7.80 25.97
CA ASN A 163 -15.91 -6.59 25.29
C ASN A 163 -14.76 -5.70 24.78
N LEU A 164 -13.58 -5.75 25.44
CA LEU A 164 -12.38 -5.04 25.00
C LEU A 164 -11.48 -5.93 24.11
N VAL A 165 -11.28 -7.19 24.50
CA VAL A 165 -10.35 -8.09 23.79
C VAL A 165 -10.87 -8.48 22.40
N LEU A 166 -12.17 -8.68 22.20
CA LEU A 166 -12.72 -9.07 20.90
C LEU A 166 -12.55 -7.94 19.85
N PRO A 167 -12.92 -6.67 20.11
CA PRO A 167 -12.60 -5.57 19.19
C PRO A 167 -11.09 -5.36 18.98
N LEU A 168 -10.26 -5.51 20.02
CA LEU A 168 -8.81 -5.38 19.90
C LEU A 168 -8.20 -6.48 19.00
N PHE A 169 -8.72 -7.69 19.07
CA PHE A 169 -8.33 -8.78 18.17
C PHE A 169 -8.75 -8.48 16.72
N ILE A 170 -10.00 -8.04 16.50
CA ILE A 170 -10.49 -7.64 15.17
C ILE A 170 -9.63 -6.50 14.59
N TYR A 171 -9.34 -5.48 15.40
CA TYR A 171 -8.45 -4.37 15.03
C TYR A 171 -7.06 -4.87 14.62
N THR A 172 -6.47 -5.78 15.40
CA THR A 172 -5.15 -6.37 15.08
C THR A 172 -5.16 -7.08 13.71
N VAL A 173 -6.23 -7.83 13.41
CA VAL A 173 -6.41 -8.47 12.09
C VAL A 173 -6.56 -7.43 10.98
N LEU A 174 -7.30 -6.35 11.20
CA LEU A 174 -7.45 -5.25 10.24
C LEU A 174 -6.11 -4.54 9.96
N VAL A 175 -5.29 -4.28 10.97
CA VAL A 175 -3.95 -3.69 10.81
C VAL A 175 -3.03 -4.63 10.00
N VAL A 176 -3.06 -5.94 10.25
CA VAL A 176 -2.29 -6.91 9.46
C VAL A 176 -2.76 -6.93 8.00
N CYS A 177 -4.07 -6.88 7.76
CA CYS A 177 -4.64 -6.78 6.40
C CYS A 177 -4.24 -5.47 5.69
N LEU A 178 -4.30 -4.33 6.38
CA LEU A 178 -3.82 -3.03 5.88
C LEU A 178 -2.35 -3.11 5.46
N MET A 179 -1.49 -3.64 6.33
CA MET A 179 -0.06 -3.81 6.07
C MET A 179 0.21 -4.73 4.88
N ALA A 180 -0.55 -5.82 4.72
CA ALA A 180 -0.44 -6.71 3.57
C ALA A 180 -0.82 -6.00 2.25
N VAL A 181 -1.89 -5.20 2.23
CA VAL A 181 -2.31 -4.42 1.04
C VAL A 181 -1.26 -3.35 0.69
N LEU A 182 -0.74 -2.62 1.69
CA LEU A 182 0.30 -1.60 1.49
C LEU A 182 1.63 -2.21 1.02
N TYR A 183 2.01 -3.39 1.52
CA TYR A 183 3.16 -4.14 1.04
C TYR A 183 3.03 -4.51 -0.43
N GLN A 184 1.89 -5.08 -0.84
CA GLN A 184 1.63 -5.44 -2.24
C GLN A 184 1.62 -4.20 -3.15
N CYS A 185 1.09 -3.06 -2.68
CA CYS A 185 1.18 -1.79 -3.40
C CYS A 185 2.63 -1.30 -3.56
N SER A 186 3.45 -1.44 -2.51
CA SER A 186 4.87 -1.09 -2.49
C SER A 186 5.68 -1.91 -3.49
N VAL A 187 5.38 -3.21 -3.61
CA VAL A 187 5.95 -4.11 -4.64
C VAL A 187 5.51 -3.70 -6.04
N TYR A 188 4.22 -3.44 -6.25
CA TYR A 188 3.69 -2.98 -7.56
C TYR A 188 4.38 -1.68 -8.04
N PHE A 189 4.54 -0.68 -7.17
CA PHE A 189 5.22 0.57 -7.53
C PHE A 189 6.73 0.37 -7.78
N ARG A 190 7.41 -0.51 -7.03
CA ARG A 190 8.82 -0.85 -7.29
C ARG A 190 8.98 -1.43 -8.68
N ASP A 191 8.18 -2.42 -9.02
CA ASP A 191 8.33 -3.20 -10.25
C ASP A 191 7.90 -2.37 -11.48
N ARG A 192 6.84 -1.56 -11.35
CA ARG A 192 6.45 -0.56 -12.36
C ARG A 192 7.57 0.49 -12.59
N GLY A 193 8.14 1.03 -11.52
CA GLY A 193 9.24 2.00 -11.60
C GLY A 193 10.56 1.41 -12.14
N ALA A 194 10.74 0.08 -12.07
CA ALA A 194 11.82 -0.61 -12.76
C ALA A 194 11.53 -0.74 -14.27
N TYR A 195 10.30 -1.09 -14.65
CA TYR A 195 9.89 -1.19 -16.05
C TYR A 195 9.94 0.17 -16.78
N GLU A 196 9.44 1.24 -16.17
CA GLU A 196 9.50 2.58 -16.77
C GLU A 196 10.94 3.08 -16.98
N ARG A 197 11.87 2.74 -16.08
CA ARG A 197 13.32 3.02 -16.27
C ARG A 197 13.92 2.23 -17.42
N ARG A 198 13.66 0.92 -17.50
CA ARG A 198 14.10 0.08 -18.64
C ARG A 198 13.55 0.61 -19.97
N ARG A 199 12.29 1.04 -20.01
CA ARG A 199 11.67 1.62 -21.22
C ARG A 199 12.31 2.93 -21.66
N LYS A 200 12.75 3.79 -20.72
CA LYS A 200 13.51 5.01 -21.05
C LYS A 200 14.88 4.70 -21.63
N GLN A 201 15.65 3.82 -20.98
CA GLN A 201 16.96 3.38 -21.45
C GLN A 201 16.89 2.74 -22.86
N MET A 202 15.85 1.96 -23.16
CA MET A 202 15.64 1.41 -24.50
C MET A 202 15.32 2.49 -25.54
N LYS A 203 14.59 3.55 -25.17
CA LYS A 203 14.35 4.69 -26.07
C LYS A 203 15.60 5.51 -26.32
N GLU A 204 16.36 5.81 -25.26
CA GLU A 204 17.62 6.53 -25.34
C GLU A 204 18.60 5.80 -26.28
N LYS A 205 18.80 4.48 -26.09
CA LYS A 205 19.63 3.66 -26.98
C LYS A 205 19.13 3.58 -28.42
N ASN A 206 17.82 3.52 -28.64
CA ASN A 206 17.27 3.51 -30.00
C ASN A 206 17.52 4.86 -30.71
N ASN A 207 17.29 5.98 -30.02
CA ASN A 207 17.57 7.30 -30.55
C ASN A 207 19.08 7.51 -30.82
N GLU A 208 19.96 7.02 -29.95
CA GLU A 208 21.42 7.03 -30.17
C GLU A 208 21.83 6.21 -31.40
N LEU A 209 21.20 5.06 -31.62
CA LEU A 209 21.45 4.21 -32.80
C LEU A 209 20.94 4.85 -34.10
N GLU A 210 19.77 5.49 -34.06
CA GLU A 210 19.18 6.23 -35.18
C GLU A 210 20.09 7.40 -35.60
N LEU A 211 20.55 8.22 -34.64
CA LEU A 211 21.53 9.30 -34.84
C LEU A 211 22.95 8.82 -35.21
N ALA A 212 23.25 7.53 -35.06
CA ALA A 212 24.50 6.92 -35.50
C ALA A 212 24.40 6.41 -36.94
N LEU A 213 23.24 5.85 -37.33
CA LEU A 213 22.95 5.44 -38.71
C LEU A 213 22.86 6.64 -39.64
N GLU A 214 22.12 7.68 -39.26
CA GLU A 214 21.98 8.93 -40.04
C GLU A 214 23.36 9.56 -40.36
N ARG A 215 24.28 9.56 -39.38
CA ARG A 215 25.67 10.01 -39.57
C ARG A 215 26.55 9.07 -40.40
N VAL A 216 26.20 7.81 -40.55
CA VAL A 216 26.90 6.90 -41.47
C VAL A 216 26.44 7.15 -42.90
N ASP A 217 25.12 7.33 -43.10
CA ASP A 217 24.55 7.64 -44.41
C ASP A 217 25.07 9.00 -44.94
N GLU A 218 25.13 10.05 -44.11
CA GLU A 218 25.74 11.35 -44.47
C GLU A 218 27.22 11.24 -44.89
N VAL A 219 28.00 10.34 -44.28
CA VAL A 219 29.42 10.13 -44.62
C VAL A 219 29.58 9.27 -45.89
N GLN A 220 28.53 8.54 -46.27
CA GLN A 220 28.53 7.66 -47.43
C GLN A 220 28.02 8.33 -48.72
N GLU A 221 27.50 9.57 -48.63
CA GLU A 221 27.34 10.50 -49.76
C GLU A 221 28.61 11.38 -50.00
N PRO A 222 29.62 10.85 -50.72
CA PRO A 222 30.40 11.74 -51.59
C PRO A 222 30.68 11.17 -53.00
N LEU A 223 30.77 12.09 -53.96
CA LEU A 223 31.19 11.90 -55.38
C LEU A 223 30.10 11.37 -56.34
N GLY A 224 29.06 12.17 -56.52
CA GLY A 224 28.37 12.35 -57.81
C GLY A 224 28.82 13.65 -58.47
#